data_AF-A0A314UH17-F1
#
_entry.id   AF-A0A314UH17-F1
#
_cell.length_a   1.000
_cell.length_b   1.000
_cell.length_c   1.000
_cell.angle_alpha   90.00
_cell.angle_beta   90.00
_cell.angle_gamma   90.00
#
_symmetry.space_group_name_H-M   'P 1'
#
loop_
_entity.id
_entity.type
_entity.pdbx_description
1 polymer ?
#
loop_
_entity_poly.entity_id
_entity_poly.type
_entity_poly.pdbx_seq_one_letter_code
_entity_poly.pdbx_strand_id
1 'polypeptide(L)'
;MAATTVTSAIPNPPVLNQNNYEDWSFRVKLYLLAEDLWDVVEATTEPPKPEDGEAEFKAWRKKDAKALILIQNYCGSDNYSLIWGTKTAKVAWDTLAEKLKPVQEQLFPLVPRKDLNIIPTSNDAKEYLSRNPEAIRERGAISGVTALHIAVSLGHLDMAKALVELMTEEDLEIQDANGLTAMVFVATRGITQLAKCITEKNKKLLSLPCPPDNTIPLLRAYRLGYWELARYLYSVTPLEALLQDNGRGGAEIVSESFRAKYFDIALDLVRRCPNLALAKNYYGFTPLQMCTSMRSRFLSGMHLKYRQQWIYDC
;
A
#
# COMPACT_ATOMS: atom_id res chain seq x y z
N MET A 1 39.76 -11.83 -12.72
CA MET A 1 38.30 -11.69 -12.80
C MET A 1 37.81 -11.13 -11.48
N ALA A 2 37.36 -9.87 -11.47
CA ALA A 2 36.82 -9.25 -10.27
C ALA A 2 35.42 -9.82 -10.03
N ALA A 3 35.20 -10.41 -8.85
CA ALA A 3 33.90 -10.88 -8.43
C ALA A 3 33.03 -9.66 -8.11
N THR A 4 32.08 -9.37 -8.98
CA THR A 4 31.05 -8.35 -8.77
C THR A 4 30.13 -8.84 -7.65
N THR A 5 30.36 -8.39 -6.43
CA THR A 5 29.40 -8.52 -5.33
C THR A 5 28.19 -7.67 -5.66
N VAL A 6 27.16 -8.30 -6.21
CA VAL A 6 25.81 -7.73 -6.30
C VAL A 6 25.28 -7.67 -4.87
N THR A 7 25.46 -6.52 -4.20
CA THR A 7 24.73 -6.21 -2.98
C THR A 7 23.24 -6.24 -3.30
N SER A 8 22.53 -7.23 -2.79
CA SER A 8 21.09 -7.39 -2.95
C SER A 8 20.39 -6.15 -2.41
N ALA A 9 19.84 -5.35 -3.32
CA ALA A 9 19.10 -4.13 -3.01
C ALA A 9 17.68 -4.47 -2.52
N ILE A 10 17.55 -5.32 -1.51
CA ILE A 10 16.27 -5.56 -0.83
C ILE A 10 16.04 -4.34 0.08
N PRO A 11 14.97 -3.55 -0.13
CA PRO A 11 14.64 -2.45 0.77
C PRO A 11 14.41 -2.99 2.18
N ASN A 12 15.00 -2.35 3.20
CA ASN A 12 14.82 -2.75 4.59
C ASN A 12 13.31 -2.87 4.92
N PRO A 13 12.88 -3.96 5.59
CA PRO A 13 11.51 -4.07 6.08
C PRO A 13 11.15 -2.86 6.96
N PRO A 14 9.92 -2.32 6.87
CA PRO A 14 9.46 -1.33 7.84
C PRO A 14 9.40 -1.97 9.22
N VAL A 15 9.53 -1.17 10.28
CA VAL A 15 9.34 -1.66 11.65
C VAL A 15 7.88 -2.11 11.81
N LEU A 16 7.67 -3.32 12.33
CA LEU A 16 6.33 -3.86 12.56
C LEU A 16 5.53 -2.98 13.53
N ASN A 17 4.25 -2.78 13.23
CA ASN A 17 3.25 -2.14 14.05
C ASN A 17 1.89 -2.82 13.85
N GLN A 18 0.87 -2.37 14.57
CA GLN A 18 -0.46 -3.00 14.59
C GLN A 18 -1.18 -2.99 13.23
N ASN A 19 -0.75 -2.14 12.28
CA ASN A 19 -1.47 -1.89 11.03
C ASN A 19 -0.69 -2.29 9.77
N ASN A 20 0.55 -2.79 9.89
CA ASN A 20 1.41 -3.09 8.74
C ASN A 20 1.87 -4.56 8.68
N TYR A 21 1.25 -5.47 9.43
CA TYR A 21 1.67 -6.88 9.50
C TYR A 21 1.79 -7.56 8.12
N GLU A 22 0.85 -7.30 7.20
CA GLU A 22 0.88 -7.90 5.85
C GLU A 22 2.07 -7.41 5.00
N ASP A 23 2.34 -6.10 4.96
CA ASP A 23 3.51 -5.55 4.24
C ASP A 23 4.84 -5.94 4.93
N TRP A 24 4.86 -5.96 6.26
CA TRP A 24 5.99 -6.42 7.04
C TRP A 24 6.31 -7.89 6.77
N SER A 25 5.32 -8.78 6.91
CA SER A 25 5.50 -10.23 6.75
C SER A 25 5.90 -10.59 5.33
N PHE A 26 5.36 -9.91 4.31
CA PHE A 26 5.81 -10.07 2.93
C PHE A 26 7.31 -9.75 2.76
N ARG A 27 7.77 -8.61 3.28
CA ARG A 27 9.17 -8.17 3.15
C ARG A 27 10.14 -9.03 3.96
N VAL A 28 9.77 -9.42 5.16
CA VAL A 28 10.59 -10.30 6.01
C VAL A 28 10.65 -11.70 5.41
N LYS A 29 9.54 -12.25 4.90
CA LYS A 29 9.54 -13.52 4.16
C LYS A 29 10.45 -13.46 2.93
N LEU A 30 10.38 -12.38 2.15
CA LEU A 30 11.24 -12.20 0.98
C LEU A 30 12.74 -12.19 1.35
N TYR A 31 13.10 -11.55 2.46
CA TYR A 31 14.47 -11.56 2.96
C TYR A 31 14.92 -12.95 3.41
N LEU A 32 14.07 -13.65 4.17
CA LEU A 32 14.35 -15.02 4.61
C LEU A 32 14.51 -15.99 3.43
N LEU A 33 13.74 -15.82 2.35
CA LEU A 33 13.90 -16.58 1.12
C LEU A 33 15.21 -16.26 0.41
N ALA A 34 15.59 -14.98 0.32
CA ALA A 34 16.85 -14.56 -0.30
C ALA A 34 18.10 -15.11 0.42
N GLU A 35 18.01 -15.29 1.74
CA GLU A 35 19.09 -15.82 2.58
C GLU A 35 19.00 -17.34 2.83
N ASP A 36 18.08 -18.04 2.16
CA ASP A 36 17.87 -19.49 2.33
C ASP A 36 17.54 -19.90 3.79
N LEU A 37 16.75 -19.07 4.46
CA LEU A 37 16.34 -19.18 5.86
C LEU A 37 14.85 -19.48 6.05
N TRP A 38 14.00 -19.35 5.03
CA TRP A 38 12.54 -19.49 5.18
C TRP A 38 12.09 -20.90 5.62
N ASP A 39 12.83 -21.94 5.23
CA ASP A 39 12.48 -23.34 5.53
C ASP A 39 12.35 -23.63 7.03
N VAL A 40 13.14 -22.96 7.89
CA VAL A 40 13.07 -23.16 9.35
C VAL A 40 11.86 -22.45 9.98
N VAL A 41 11.24 -21.51 9.27
CA VAL A 41 10.05 -20.75 9.71
C VAL A 41 8.77 -21.44 9.24
N GLU A 42 8.72 -21.92 7.98
CA GLU A 42 7.55 -22.61 7.42
C GLU A 42 7.44 -24.08 7.85
N ALA A 43 8.53 -24.68 8.35
CA ALA A 43 8.58 -26.08 8.76
C ALA A 43 7.31 -26.54 9.50
N THR A 44 6.68 -27.59 8.97
CA THR A 44 5.52 -28.28 9.56
C THR A 44 5.93 -29.52 10.36
N THR A 45 7.20 -29.89 10.28
CA THR A 45 7.81 -31.02 10.99
C THR A 45 8.56 -30.54 12.23
N GLU A 46 8.72 -31.42 13.22
CA GLU A 46 9.52 -31.10 14.42
C GLU A 46 10.98 -30.79 14.05
N PRO A 47 11.66 -29.90 14.80
CA PRO A 47 13.08 -29.66 14.64
C PRO A 47 13.90 -30.97 14.74
N PRO A 48 14.94 -31.13 13.92
CA PRO A 48 15.82 -32.30 14.01
C PRO A 48 16.42 -32.39 15.41
N LYS A 49 16.54 -33.60 15.95
CA LYS A 49 17.21 -33.85 17.22
C LYS A 49 18.69 -34.10 17.00
N PRO A 50 19.55 -33.89 18.02
CA PRO A 50 20.96 -34.25 17.95
C PRO A 50 21.20 -35.70 17.53
N GLU A 51 20.24 -36.57 17.85
CA GLU A 51 20.23 -38.01 17.62
C GLU A 51 19.99 -38.39 16.15
N ASP A 52 19.35 -37.50 15.36
CA ASP A 52 18.97 -37.74 13.96
C ASP A 52 20.13 -37.44 12.99
N GLY A 53 21.13 -36.67 13.43
CA GLY A 53 22.30 -36.31 12.65
C GLY A 53 22.95 -35.01 13.12
N GLU A 54 24.16 -35.10 13.70
CA GLU A 54 24.83 -33.94 14.33
C GLU A 54 25.11 -32.79 13.34
N ALA A 55 25.51 -33.12 12.10
CA ALA A 55 25.79 -32.12 11.07
C ALA A 55 24.52 -31.39 10.61
N GLU A 56 23.42 -32.12 10.42
CA GLU A 56 22.13 -31.58 9.99
C GLU A 56 21.49 -30.73 11.09
N PHE A 57 21.52 -31.21 12.34
CA PHE A 57 21.04 -30.46 13.49
C PHE A 57 21.81 -29.14 13.69
N LYS A 58 23.14 -29.16 13.52
CA LYS A 58 23.98 -27.96 13.62
C LYS A 58 23.72 -26.96 12.49
N ALA A 59 23.49 -27.45 11.27
CA ALA A 59 23.14 -26.62 10.12
C ALA A 59 21.77 -25.96 10.31
N TRP A 60 20.77 -26.74 10.72
CA TRP A 60 19.43 -26.26 11.03
C TRP A 60 19.46 -25.20 12.13
N ARG A 61 20.13 -25.48 13.26
CA ARG A 61 20.25 -24.53 14.39
C ARG A 61 20.84 -23.19 13.97
N LYS A 62 21.82 -23.20 13.05
CA LYS A 62 22.44 -21.98 12.53
C LYS A 62 21.48 -21.18 11.65
N LYS A 63 20.67 -21.85 10.82
CA LYS A 63 19.63 -21.20 10.02
C LYS A 63 18.53 -20.61 10.90
N ASP A 64 18.03 -21.38 11.87
CA ASP A 64 16.99 -20.95 12.82
C ASP A 64 17.44 -19.75 13.66
N ALA A 65 18.67 -19.76 14.20
CA ALA A 65 19.19 -18.62 14.95
C ALA A 65 19.29 -17.34 14.10
N LYS A 66 19.72 -17.46 12.83
CA LYS A 66 19.77 -16.32 11.90
C LYS A 66 18.39 -15.77 11.59
N ALA A 67 17.43 -16.66 11.31
CA ALA A 67 16.05 -16.27 11.05
C ALA A 67 15.43 -15.57 12.26
N LEU A 68 15.67 -16.09 13.48
CA LEU A 68 15.15 -15.52 14.72
C LEU A 68 15.71 -14.11 14.99
N ILE A 69 17.02 -13.92 14.87
CA ILE A 69 17.67 -12.60 15.02
C ILE A 69 17.08 -11.60 14.03
N LEU A 70 16.83 -12.04 12.80
CA LEU A 70 16.25 -11.18 11.78
C LEU A 70 14.83 -10.74 12.15
N ILE A 71 13.97 -11.67 12.54
CA ILE A 71 12.60 -11.38 12.99
C ILE A 71 12.61 -10.41 14.17
N GLN A 72 13.50 -10.63 15.15
CA GLN A 72 13.65 -9.77 16.33
C GLN A 72 14.10 -8.35 15.99
N ASN A 73 15.03 -8.19 15.04
CA ASN A 73 15.51 -6.87 14.63
C ASN A 73 14.43 -6.04 13.91
N TYR A 74 13.52 -6.70 13.18
CA TYR A 74 12.51 -6.02 12.38
C TYR A 74 11.11 -5.98 13.03
N CYS A 75 10.89 -6.63 14.18
CA CYS A 75 9.60 -6.57 14.87
C CYS A 75 9.40 -5.26 15.66
N GLY A 76 10.45 -4.47 15.89
CA GLY A 76 10.37 -3.23 16.68
C GLY A 76 10.22 -3.46 18.19
N SER A 77 10.57 -2.45 18.98
CA SER A 77 10.63 -2.55 20.45
C SER A 77 9.29 -2.94 21.07
N ASP A 78 8.17 -2.43 20.54
CA ASP A 78 6.84 -2.67 21.09
C ASP A 78 6.41 -4.14 20.91
N ASN A 79 6.64 -4.72 19.73
CA ASN A 79 6.26 -6.11 19.45
C ASN A 79 7.33 -7.12 19.89
N TYR A 80 8.57 -6.67 20.15
CA TYR A 80 9.62 -7.53 20.70
C TYR A 80 9.21 -8.16 22.04
N SER A 81 8.41 -7.43 22.84
CA SER A 81 7.82 -7.95 24.08
C SER A 81 6.94 -9.19 23.86
N LEU A 82 6.30 -9.32 22.69
CA LEU A 82 5.42 -10.46 22.35
C LEU A 82 6.21 -11.74 22.06
N ILE A 83 7.43 -11.59 21.53
CA ILE A 83 8.30 -12.71 21.16
C ILE A 83 9.45 -12.92 22.14
N TRP A 84 9.43 -12.21 23.27
CA TRP A 84 10.45 -12.32 24.30
C TRP A 84 10.49 -13.75 24.87
N GLY A 85 11.67 -14.39 24.80
CA GLY A 85 11.86 -15.76 25.30
C GLY A 85 11.46 -16.88 24.33
N THR A 86 11.07 -16.55 23.09
CA THR A 86 10.85 -17.56 22.04
C THR A 86 12.15 -18.28 21.67
N LYS A 87 12.07 -19.60 21.47
CA LYS A 87 13.25 -20.47 21.27
C LYS A 87 13.61 -20.71 19.81
N THR A 88 12.69 -20.47 18.89
CA THR A 88 12.86 -20.72 17.44
C THR A 88 12.27 -19.59 16.63
N ALA A 89 12.77 -19.42 15.40
CA ALA A 89 12.27 -18.43 14.46
C ALA A 89 10.80 -18.67 14.12
N LYS A 90 10.40 -19.95 14.00
CA LYS A 90 9.01 -20.35 13.78
C LYS A 90 8.08 -19.86 14.89
N VAL A 91 8.42 -20.13 16.16
CA VAL A 91 7.56 -19.73 17.29
C VAL A 91 7.45 -18.20 17.36
N ALA A 92 8.55 -17.48 17.11
CA ALA A 92 8.52 -16.02 17.04
C ALA A 92 7.60 -15.53 15.91
N TRP A 93 7.72 -16.10 14.71
CA TRP A 93 6.88 -15.78 13.56
C TRP A 93 5.40 -16.05 13.82
N ASP A 94 5.07 -17.24 14.30
CA ASP A 94 3.70 -17.67 14.57
C ASP A 94 3.05 -16.83 15.68
N THR A 95 3.83 -16.44 16.71
CA THR A 95 3.34 -15.55 17.78
C THR A 95 3.00 -14.16 17.24
N LEU A 96 3.87 -13.57 16.39
CA LEU A 96 3.58 -12.29 15.75
C LEU A 96 2.37 -12.42 14.81
N ALA A 97 2.26 -13.52 14.08
CA ALA A 97 1.10 -13.80 13.24
C ALA A 97 -0.19 -13.88 14.06
N GLU A 98 -0.19 -14.63 15.15
CA GLU A 98 -1.38 -14.77 16.00
C GLU A 98 -1.84 -13.42 16.59
N LYS A 99 -0.90 -12.57 16.99
CA LYS A 99 -1.21 -11.31 17.70
C LYS A 99 -1.47 -10.12 16.78
N LEU A 100 -0.80 -10.08 15.63
CA LEU A 100 -0.72 -8.88 14.77
C LEU A 100 -1.17 -9.14 13.35
N LYS A 101 -1.28 -10.39 12.91
CA LYS A 101 -1.99 -10.66 11.67
C LYS A 101 -3.43 -10.21 11.91
N PRO A 102 -3.94 -9.26 11.11
CA PRO A 102 -5.35 -8.93 11.18
C PRO A 102 -6.08 -10.25 11.02
N VAL A 103 -7.00 -10.55 11.95
CA VAL A 103 -7.73 -11.81 11.97
C VAL A 103 -8.22 -12.04 10.53
N GLN A 104 -7.56 -12.96 9.82
CA GLN A 104 -8.13 -13.60 8.65
C GLN A 104 -9.21 -14.49 9.25
N GLU A 105 -10.27 -13.82 9.70
CA GLU A 105 -11.41 -14.47 10.25
C GLU A 105 -11.99 -15.20 9.06
N GLN A 106 -11.77 -16.51 9.11
CA GLN A 106 -12.62 -17.52 8.51
C GLN A 106 -13.31 -17.00 7.26
N LEU A 107 -12.64 -17.20 6.12
CA LEU A 107 -13.32 -17.39 4.85
C LEU A 107 -14.48 -18.36 5.07
N PHE A 108 -15.65 -17.80 5.35
CA PHE A 108 -16.96 -18.40 5.22
C PHE A 108 -17.61 -17.81 3.96
N PRO A 109 -18.48 -18.59 3.31
CA PRO A 109 -18.14 -19.16 2.02
C PRO A 109 -18.96 -18.52 0.90
N LEU A 110 -18.29 -18.05 -0.15
CA LEU A 110 -18.96 -17.98 -1.45
C LEU A 110 -18.98 -19.34 -2.17
N VAL A 111 -18.31 -20.40 -1.67
CA VAL A 111 -18.46 -21.78 -2.19
C VAL A 111 -18.12 -22.82 -1.09
N PRO A 112 -18.88 -23.93 -0.95
CA PRO A 112 -18.53 -25.05 -0.07
C PRO A 112 -17.16 -25.66 -0.41
N ARG A 113 -16.31 -25.80 0.61
CA ARG A 113 -14.95 -26.38 0.55
C ARG A 113 -14.97 -27.90 0.31
N LYS A 114 -15.25 -28.34 -0.90
CA LYS A 114 -14.68 -29.59 -1.43
C LYS A 114 -14.12 -29.26 -2.81
N ASP A 115 -12.86 -29.66 -3.03
CA ASP A 115 -12.06 -29.45 -4.24
C ASP A 115 -11.27 -28.13 -4.26
N LEU A 116 -10.12 -28.17 -3.58
CA LEU A 116 -9.10 -27.10 -3.49
C LEU A 116 -8.29 -26.96 -4.79
N ASN A 117 -8.96 -27.00 -5.96
CA ASN A 117 -8.31 -26.90 -7.27
C ASN A 117 -8.92 -25.87 -8.22
N ILE A 118 -9.77 -24.96 -7.74
CA ILE A 118 -10.31 -23.88 -8.56
C ILE A 118 -10.31 -22.59 -7.72
N ILE A 119 -9.35 -21.70 -7.98
CA ILE A 119 -9.56 -20.27 -7.72
C ILE A 119 -10.78 -19.93 -8.59
N PRO A 120 -11.94 -19.55 -8.02
CA PRO A 120 -13.13 -19.30 -8.82
C PRO A 120 -12.77 -18.29 -9.91
N THR A 121 -12.97 -18.69 -11.16
CA THR A 121 -12.70 -17.81 -12.29
C THR A 121 -13.66 -16.61 -12.22
N SER A 122 -13.35 -15.52 -12.92
CA SER A 122 -14.27 -14.37 -13.01
C SER A 122 -15.68 -14.80 -13.40
N ASN A 123 -15.82 -15.86 -14.20
CA ASN A 123 -17.11 -16.39 -14.64
C ASN A 123 -17.89 -17.10 -13.52
N ASP A 124 -17.22 -17.92 -12.69
CA ASP A 124 -17.89 -18.62 -11.58
C ASP A 124 -18.39 -17.62 -10.53
N ALA A 125 -17.60 -16.58 -10.25
CA ALA A 125 -17.99 -15.50 -9.34
C ALA A 125 -19.16 -14.68 -9.90
N LYS A 126 -19.15 -14.35 -11.21
CA LYS A 126 -20.26 -13.66 -11.88
C LYS A 126 -21.55 -14.48 -11.83
N GLU A 127 -21.46 -15.78 -12.10
CA GLU A 127 -22.63 -16.67 -12.04
C GLU A 127 -23.19 -16.74 -10.62
N TYR A 128 -22.35 -16.88 -9.61
CA TYR A 128 -22.79 -16.87 -8.21
C TYR A 128 -23.49 -15.57 -7.82
N LEU A 129 -22.91 -14.41 -8.18
CA LEU A 129 -23.47 -13.09 -7.87
C LEU A 129 -24.77 -12.83 -8.62
N SER A 130 -24.91 -13.35 -9.85
CA SER A 130 -26.16 -13.29 -10.59
C SER A 130 -27.30 -14.05 -9.91
N ARG A 131 -26.98 -15.14 -9.20
CA ARG A 131 -27.92 -15.94 -8.42
C ARG A 131 -28.16 -15.39 -7.02
N ASN A 132 -27.20 -14.64 -6.47
CA ASN A 132 -27.22 -14.10 -5.12
C ASN A 132 -26.86 -12.59 -5.14
N PRO A 133 -27.76 -11.72 -5.61
CA PRO A 133 -27.47 -10.29 -5.76
C PRO A 133 -27.12 -9.62 -4.42
N GLU A 134 -27.70 -10.08 -3.31
CA GLU A 134 -27.39 -9.54 -1.97
C GLU A 134 -25.94 -9.77 -1.53
N ALA A 135 -25.28 -10.81 -2.04
CA ALA A 135 -23.89 -11.12 -1.69
C ALA A 135 -22.90 -10.02 -2.13
N ILE A 136 -23.32 -9.15 -3.06
CA ILE A 136 -22.49 -8.03 -3.53
C ILE A 136 -22.27 -6.96 -2.46
N ARG A 137 -23.21 -6.86 -1.50
CA ARG A 137 -23.21 -5.91 -0.38
C ARG A 137 -22.77 -6.53 0.93
N GLU A 138 -22.54 -7.85 0.93
CA GLU A 138 -22.18 -8.57 2.13
C GLU A 138 -20.84 -8.05 2.67
N ARG A 139 -20.82 -7.84 3.98
CA ARG A 139 -19.67 -7.33 4.71
C ARG A 139 -19.19 -8.41 5.66
N GLY A 140 -17.89 -8.69 5.64
CA GLY A 140 -17.27 -9.58 6.61
C GLY A 140 -17.56 -9.13 8.04
N ALA A 141 -17.91 -10.06 8.92
CA ALA A 141 -18.43 -9.77 10.26
C ALA A 141 -17.50 -8.88 11.11
N ILE A 142 -16.18 -9.09 11.05
CA ILE A 142 -15.20 -8.27 11.77
C ILE A 142 -14.63 -7.15 10.92
N SER A 143 -14.13 -7.47 9.73
CA SER A 143 -13.38 -6.50 8.92
C SER A 143 -14.27 -5.54 8.14
N GLY A 144 -15.57 -5.80 8.03
CA GLY A 144 -16.51 -5.00 7.25
C GLY A 144 -16.24 -4.99 5.74
N VAL A 145 -15.27 -5.78 5.26
CA VAL A 145 -14.84 -5.80 3.85
C VAL A 145 -15.89 -6.46 2.97
N THR A 146 -16.04 -5.94 1.77
CA THR A 146 -16.89 -6.52 0.71
C THR A 146 -16.05 -7.34 -0.28
N ALA A 147 -16.73 -8.10 -1.15
CA ALA A 147 -16.07 -8.82 -2.24
C ALA A 147 -15.18 -7.91 -3.11
N LEU A 148 -15.59 -6.65 -3.35
CA LEU A 148 -14.81 -5.69 -4.12
C LEU A 148 -13.49 -5.31 -3.42
N HIS A 149 -13.52 -5.07 -2.10
CA HIS A 149 -12.30 -4.81 -1.32
C HIS A 149 -11.31 -5.97 -1.44
N ILE A 150 -11.80 -7.20 -1.31
CA ILE A 150 -10.98 -8.41 -1.41
C ILE A 150 -10.40 -8.55 -2.82
N ALA A 151 -11.21 -8.40 -3.87
CA ALA A 151 -10.76 -8.50 -5.25
C ALA A 151 -9.65 -7.49 -5.57
N VAL A 152 -9.77 -6.25 -5.09
CA VAL A 152 -8.73 -5.22 -5.22
C VAL A 152 -7.47 -5.59 -4.44
N SER A 153 -7.64 -6.06 -3.19
CA SER A 153 -6.53 -6.45 -2.31
C SER A 153 -5.75 -7.67 -2.82
N LEU A 154 -6.42 -8.60 -3.51
CA LEU A 154 -5.77 -9.74 -4.13
C LEU A 154 -5.24 -9.44 -5.55
N GLY A 155 -5.56 -8.27 -6.11
CA GLY A 155 -5.17 -7.90 -7.48
C GLY A 155 -5.95 -8.63 -8.56
N HIS A 156 -7.12 -9.20 -8.24
CA HIS A 156 -7.99 -9.89 -9.19
C HIS A 156 -8.79 -8.86 -10.01
N LEU A 157 -8.12 -8.18 -10.95
CA LEU A 157 -8.69 -7.04 -11.67
C LEU A 157 -9.95 -7.37 -12.47
N ASP A 158 -10.02 -8.53 -13.12
CA ASP A 158 -11.19 -8.92 -13.91
C ASP A 158 -12.41 -9.18 -13.03
N MET A 159 -12.19 -9.78 -11.86
CA MET A 159 -13.22 -9.96 -10.84
C MET A 159 -13.66 -8.61 -10.26
N ALA A 160 -12.71 -7.70 -9.99
CA ALA A 160 -13.04 -6.38 -9.47
C ALA A 160 -13.86 -5.56 -10.49
N LYS A 161 -13.50 -5.59 -11.79
CA LYS A 161 -14.29 -4.94 -12.86
C LYS A 161 -15.69 -5.54 -12.95
N ALA A 162 -15.80 -6.87 -12.91
CA ALA A 162 -17.08 -7.58 -12.89
C ALA A 162 -17.97 -7.16 -11.72
N LEU A 163 -17.40 -7.04 -10.53
CA LEU A 163 -18.11 -6.58 -9.34
C LEU A 163 -18.58 -5.13 -9.52
N VAL A 164 -17.73 -4.24 -10.00
CA VAL A 164 -18.10 -2.84 -10.27
C VAL A 164 -19.24 -2.75 -11.27
N GLU A 165 -19.27 -3.58 -12.31
CA GLU A 165 -20.37 -3.64 -13.29
C GLU A 165 -21.71 -4.00 -12.63
N LEU A 166 -21.70 -4.89 -11.62
CA LEU A 166 -22.90 -5.37 -10.93
C LEU A 166 -23.36 -4.48 -9.75
N MET A 167 -22.47 -3.70 -9.15
CA MET A 167 -22.75 -2.85 -7.98
C MET A 167 -23.54 -1.58 -8.31
N THR A 168 -24.41 -1.07 -7.44
CA THR A 168 -24.97 0.29 -7.61
C THR A 168 -23.94 1.38 -7.22
N GLU A 169 -24.27 2.65 -7.43
CA GLU A 169 -23.41 3.75 -6.96
C GLU A 169 -23.20 3.67 -5.44
N GLU A 170 -24.28 3.43 -4.69
CA GLU A 170 -24.28 3.33 -3.23
C GLU A 170 -23.47 2.13 -2.74
N ASP A 171 -23.48 1.02 -3.48
CA ASP A 171 -22.70 -0.16 -3.14
C ASP A 171 -21.19 0.13 -3.19
N LEU A 172 -20.75 0.96 -4.14
CA LEU A 172 -19.35 1.36 -4.25
C LEU A 172 -18.90 2.29 -3.10
N GLU A 173 -19.85 2.89 -2.38
CA GLU A 173 -19.60 3.74 -1.20
C GLU A 173 -19.46 2.94 0.10
N ILE A 174 -19.72 1.62 0.07
CA ILE A 174 -19.56 0.76 1.26
C ILE A 174 -18.12 0.83 1.77
N GLN A 175 -18.01 1.04 3.08
CA GLN A 175 -16.74 1.12 3.79
C GLN A 175 -16.46 -0.15 4.61
N ASP A 176 -15.20 -0.52 4.70
CA ASP A 176 -14.70 -1.52 5.64
C ASP A 176 -14.76 -1.01 7.10
N ALA A 177 -14.31 -1.81 8.05
CA ALA A 177 -14.29 -1.44 9.47
C ALA A 177 -13.34 -0.27 9.80
N ASN A 178 -12.42 0.07 8.89
CA ASN A 178 -11.52 1.22 9.00
C ASN A 178 -12.07 2.47 8.31
N GLY A 179 -13.30 2.42 7.78
CA GLY A 179 -13.89 3.53 7.03
C GLY A 179 -13.34 3.66 5.61
N LEU A 180 -12.67 2.63 5.08
CA LEU A 180 -12.06 2.67 3.74
C LEU A 180 -13.02 2.08 2.70
N THR A 181 -13.22 2.79 1.59
CA THR A 181 -13.91 2.25 0.41
C THR A 181 -12.94 1.51 -0.51
N ALA A 182 -13.46 0.72 -1.44
CA ALA A 182 -12.64 0.02 -2.43
C ALA A 182 -11.79 0.98 -3.29
N MET A 183 -12.28 2.21 -3.54
CA MET A 183 -11.53 3.24 -4.25
C MET A 183 -10.23 3.63 -3.52
N VAL A 184 -10.22 3.58 -2.18
CA VAL A 184 -9.01 3.86 -1.39
C VAL A 184 -7.96 2.75 -1.58
N PHE A 185 -8.39 1.49 -1.65
CA PHE A 185 -7.49 0.35 -1.95
C PHE A 185 -6.92 0.49 -3.37
N VAL A 186 -7.76 0.86 -4.33
CA VAL A 186 -7.35 1.13 -5.72
C VAL A 186 -6.30 2.24 -5.77
N ALA A 187 -6.52 3.34 -5.05
CA ALA A 187 -5.57 4.46 -4.98
C ALA A 187 -4.26 4.08 -4.29
N THR A 188 -4.32 3.24 -3.25
CA THR A 188 -3.15 2.76 -2.50
C THR A 188 -2.29 1.78 -3.32
N ARG A 189 -2.89 1.09 -4.29
CA ARG A 189 -2.21 0.15 -5.19
C ARG A 189 -1.88 0.71 -6.56
N GLY A 190 -2.30 1.94 -6.87
CA GLY A 190 -2.02 2.58 -8.17
C GLY A 190 -2.75 1.93 -9.35
N ILE A 191 -3.92 1.31 -9.15
CA ILE A 191 -4.62 0.54 -10.21
C ILE A 191 -5.44 1.48 -11.12
N THR A 192 -4.76 2.15 -12.06
CA THR A 192 -5.35 3.19 -12.93
C THR A 192 -6.60 2.72 -13.70
N GLN A 193 -6.57 1.53 -14.29
CA GLN A 193 -7.71 1.03 -15.09
C GLN A 193 -8.97 0.80 -14.25
N LEU A 194 -8.81 0.31 -13.03
CA LEU A 194 -9.95 0.06 -12.15
C LEU A 194 -10.46 1.36 -11.53
N ALA A 195 -9.56 2.32 -11.25
CA ALA A 195 -9.96 3.67 -10.85
C ALA A 195 -10.86 4.32 -11.91
N LYS A 196 -10.52 4.16 -13.19
CA LYS A 196 -11.36 4.62 -14.31
C LYS A 196 -12.75 4.02 -14.28
N CYS A 197 -12.83 2.69 -14.22
CA CYS A 197 -14.08 1.94 -14.17
C CYS A 197 -14.98 2.34 -12.98
N ILE A 198 -14.40 2.46 -11.77
CA ILE A 198 -15.13 2.88 -10.58
C ILE A 198 -15.61 4.33 -10.70
N THR A 199 -14.77 5.23 -11.21
CA THR A 199 -15.08 6.67 -11.31
C THR A 199 -16.14 6.98 -12.36
N GLU A 200 -16.15 6.23 -13.47
CA GLU A 200 -17.21 6.31 -14.49
C GLU A 200 -18.58 5.99 -13.90
N LYS A 201 -18.62 5.09 -12.91
CA LYS A 201 -19.86 4.67 -12.25
C LYS A 201 -20.25 5.57 -11.09
N ASN A 202 -19.34 5.90 -10.18
CA ASN A 202 -19.63 6.78 -9.05
C ASN A 202 -18.53 7.84 -8.84
N LYS A 203 -18.82 9.07 -9.29
CA LYS A 203 -17.92 10.22 -9.16
C LYS A 203 -17.81 10.77 -7.74
N LYS A 204 -18.77 10.49 -6.84
CA LYS A 204 -18.74 11.00 -5.46
C LYS A 204 -17.52 10.48 -4.70
N LEU A 205 -17.06 9.28 -5.05
CA LEU A 205 -15.86 8.65 -4.48
C LEU A 205 -14.58 9.48 -4.65
N LEU A 206 -14.53 10.38 -5.64
CA LEU A 206 -13.38 11.28 -5.85
C LEU A 206 -13.22 12.33 -4.74
N SER A 207 -14.29 12.62 -4.02
CA SER A 207 -14.36 13.64 -2.97
C SER A 207 -14.52 13.05 -1.58
N LEU A 208 -14.73 11.74 -1.46
CA LEU A 208 -14.86 11.09 -0.16
C LEU A 208 -13.51 11.08 0.59
N PRO A 209 -13.51 11.40 1.90
CA PRO A 209 -12.31 11.32 2.71
C PRO A 209 -11.77 9.87 2.78
N CYS A 210 -10.46 9.76 2.74
CA CYS A 210 -9.66 8.55 2.86
C CYS A 210 -8.94 8.62 4.22
N PRO A 211 -9.43 7.90 5.25
CA PRO A 211 -8.74 7.73 6.53
C PRO A 211 -7.29 7.21 6.38
N PRO A 212 -6.42 7.44 7.38
CA PRO A 212 -6.66 8.21 8.61
C PRO A 212 -6.57 9.74 8.42
N ASP A 213 -5.88 10.20 7.37
CA ASP A 213 -5.57 11.63 7.18
C ASP A 213 -6.74 12.45 6.61
N ASN A 214 -7.90 11.83 6.38
CA ASN A 214 -9.07 12.41 5.70
C ASN A 214 -8.70 13.13 4.39
N THR A 215 -7.80 12.50 3.60
CA THR A 215 -7.38 12.99 2.27
C THR A 215 -8.28 12.45 1.16
N ILE A 216 -8.24 12.95 -0.06
CA ILE A 216 -9.00 12.36 -1.18
C ILE A 216 -8.15 11.35 -1.97
N PRO A 217 -8.74 10.48 -2.83
CA PRO A 217 -7.99 9.48 -3.58
C PRO A 217 -6.84 10.04 -4.42
N LEU A 218 -7.03 11.25 -4.99
CA LEU A 218 -5.99 11.96 -5.74
C LEU A 218 -4.75 12.23 -4.88
N LEU A 219 -4.93 12.77 -3.68
CA LEU A 219 -3.83 13.05 -2.75
C LEU A 219 -3.09 11.76 -2.35
N ARG A 220 -3.83 10.67 -2.12
CA ARG A 220 -3.24 9.37 -1.82
C ARG A 220 -2.34 8.89 -2.98
N ALA A 221 -2.86 8.93 -4.20
CA ALA A 221 -2.09 8.56 -5.40
C ALA A 221 -0.86 9.45 -5.59
N TYR A 222 -1.00 10.75 -5.34
CA TYR A 222 0.08 11.74 -5.45
C TYR A 222 1.21 11.47 -4.44
N ARG A 223 0.87 11.26 -3.16
CA ARG A 223 1.83 10.97 -2.08
C ARG A 223 2.60 9.67 -2.31
N LEU A 224 1.91 8.64 -2.83
CA LEU A 224 2.52 7.34 -3.15
C LEU A 224 3.27 7.34 -4.49
N GLY A 225 3.21 8.44 -5.26
CA GLY A 225 3.92 8.58 -6.53
C GLY A 225 3.34 7.77 -7.69
N TYR A 226 2.07 7.40 -7.62
CA TYR A 226 1.37 6.76 -8.75
C TYR A 226 0.96 7.80 -9.78
N TRP A 227 1.93 8.36 -10.51
CA TRP A 227 1.75 9.54 -11.37
C TRP A 227 0.71 9.37 -12.47
N GLU A 228 0.61 8.19 -13.08
CA GLU A 228 -0.41 7.90 -14.09
C GLU A 228 -1.82 8.00 -13.48
N LEU A 229 -2.03 7.35 -12.33
CA LEU A 229 -3.28 7.44 -11.59
C LEU A 229 -3.55 8.86 -11.10
N ALA A 230 -2.54 9.55 -10.56
CA ALA A 230 -2.67 10.91 -10.07
C ALA A 230 -3.08 11.90 -11.18
N ARG A 231 -2.50 11.79 -12.39
CA ARG A 231 -2.92 12.59 -13.55
C ARG A 231 -4.36 12.29 -13.94
N TYR A 232 -4.74 11.01 -13.98
CA TYR A 232 -6.12 10.64 -14.27
C TYR A 232 -7.08 11.22 -13.24
N LEU A 233 -6.84 10.98 -11.94
CA LEU A 233 -7.67 11.49 -10.86
C LEU A 233 -7.74 13.02 -10.87
N TYR A 234 -6.62 13.72 -11.12
CA TYR A 234 -6.62 15.17 -11.28
C TYR A 234 -7.57 15.66 -12.37
N SER A 235 -7.64 14.95 -13.51
CA SER A 235 -8.53 15.32 -14.62
C SER A 235 -10.01 15.15 -14.33
N VAL A 236 -10.38 14.32 -13.35
CA VAL A 236 -11.78 13.99 -13.03
C VAL A 236 -12.24 14.51 -11.66
N THR A 237 -11.32 14.80 -10.74
CA THR A 237 -11.63 15.34 -9.41
C THR A 237 -12.17 16.77 -9.53
N PRO A 238 -13.37 17.07 -8.97
CA PRO A 238 -13.89 18.43 -8.91
C PRO A 238 -12.95 19.37 -8.17
N LEU A 239 -12.80 20.60 -8.66
CA LEU A 239 -11.91 21.58 -8.05
C LEU A 239 -12.31 21.89 -6.60
N GLU A 240 -13.61 21.88 -6.33
CA GLU A 240 -14.21 22.10 -5.02
C GLU A 240 -13.64 21.13 -3.97
N ALA A 241 -13.40 19.87 -4.35
CA ALA A 241 -12.81 18.86 -3.46
C ALA A 241 -11.35 19.21 -3.07
N LEU A 242 -10.62 19.92 -3.93
CA LEU A 242 -9.25 20.37 -3.67
C LEU A 242 -9.20 21.65 -2.83
N LEU A 243 -10.29 22.42 -2.82
CA LEU A 243 -10.42 23.67 -2.09
C LEU A 243 -11.03 23.50 -0.69
N GLN A 244 -11.49 22.29 -0.34
CA GLN A 244 -11.90 21.96 1.03
C GLN A 244 -10.77 22.18 2.04
N ASP A 245 -11.14 22.35 3.31
CA ASP A 245 -10.20 22.62 4.41
C ASP A 245 -9.22 23.77 4.09
N ASN A 246 -9.78 24.92 3.67
CA ASN A 246 -9.04 26.11 3.26
C ASN A 246 -7.99 25.85 2.17
N GLY A 247 -8.27 24.91 1.26
CA GLY A 247 -7.37 24.53 0.17
C GLY A 247 -6.14 23.75 0.62
N ARG A 248 -6.15 23.15 1.82
CA ARG A 248 -5.02 22.35 2.33
C ARG A 248 -4.65 21.22 1.37
N GLY A 249 -5.64 20.53 0.81
CA GLY A 249 -5.43 19.47 -0.18
C GLY A 249 -4.82 19.99 -1.48
N GLY A 250 -5.33 21.08 -2.03
CA GLY A 250 -4.73 21.74 -3.20
C GLY A 250 -3.29 22.20 -2.93
N ALA A 251 -3.03 22.81 -1.77
CA ALA A 251 -1.70 23.26 -1.36
C ALA A 251 -0.71 22.10 -1.22
N GLU A 252 -1.16 20.95 -0.72
CA GLU A 252 -0.36 19.72 -0.65
C GLU A 252 0.03 19.25 -2.07
N ILE A 253 -0.91 19.18 -3.01
CA ILE A 253 -0.59 18.78 -4.40
C ILE A 253 0.43 19.74 -5.01
N VAL A 254 0.24 21.05 -4.87
CA VAL A 254 1.19 22.05 -5.40
C VAL A 254 2.56 21.88 -4.73
N SER A 255 2.61 21.67 -3.42
CA SER A 255 3.86 21.45 -2.66
C SER A 255 4.60 20.18 -3.11
N GLU A 256 3.88 19.07 -3.20
CA GLU A 256 4.43 17.77 -3.60
C GLU A 256 4.87 17.76 -5.07
N SER A 257 4.18 18.52 -5.93
CA SER A 257 4.57 18.72 -7.33
C SER A 257 5.96 19.32 -7.47
N PHE A 258 6.31 20.30 -6.63
CA PHE A 258 7.66 20.86 -6.61
C PHE A 258 8.69 19.82 -6.18
N ARG A 259 8.36 19.00 -5.18
CA ARG A 259 9.25 17.94 -4.68
C ARG A 259 9.51 16.87 -5.75
N ALA A 260 8.46 16.48 -6.46
CA ALA A 260 8.46 15.42 -7.47
C ALA A 260 8.85 15.89 -8.88
N LYS A 261 8.99 17.21 -9.09
CA LYS A 261 9.31 17.85 -10.39
C LYS A 261 8.21 17.67 -11.46
N TYR A 262 6.95 17.55 -11.03
CA TYR A 262 5.78 17.48 -11.91
C TYR A 262 5.02 18.80 -11.88
N PHE A 263 5.51 19.78 -12.64
CA PHE A 263 5.03 21.16 -12.55
C PHE A 263 3.75 21.43 -13.33
N ASP A 264 3.30 20.52 -14.20
CA ASP A 264 2.12 20.72 -15.05
C ASP A 264 0.83 20.84 -14.22
N ILE A 265 0.59 19.88 -13.31
CA ILE A 265 -0.55 19.90 -12.40
C ILE A 265 -0.48 21.11 -11.45
N ALA A 266 0.70 21.39 -10.87
CA ALA A 266 0.86 22.54 -9.98
C ALA A 266 0.61 23.88 -10.68
N LEU A 267 1.13 24.04 -11.90
CA LEU A 267 0.95 25.26 -12.66
C LEU A 267 -0.52 25.47 -13.05
N ASP A 268 -1.21 24.41 -13.46
CA ASP A 268 -2.65 24.46 -13.74
C ASP A 268 -3.46 24.83 -12.49
N LEU A 269 -3.21 24.17 -11.35
CA LEU A 269 -3.85 24.46 -10.06
C LEU A 269 -3.65 25.91 -9.61
N VAL A 270 -2.42 26.42 -9.66
CA VAL A 270 -2.12 27.80 -9.23
C VAL A 270 -2.74 28.82 -10.19
N ARG A 271 -2.81 28.53 -11.50
CA ARG A 271 -3.50 29.40 -12.45
C ARG A 271 -5.01 29.47 -12.20
N ARG A 272 -5.62 28.32 -11.88
CA ARG A 272 -7.06 28.24 -11.56
C ARG A 272 -7.38 28.81 -10.18
N CYS A 273 -6.48 28.65 -9.21
CA CYS A 273 -6.65 29.07 -7.82
C CYS A 273 -5.34 29.65 -7.24
N PRO A 274 -5.04 30.93 -7.51
CA PRO A 274 -3.79 31.56 -7.06
C PRO A 274 -3.57 31.50 -5.55
N ASN A 275 -4.65 31.52 -4.76
CA ASN A 275 -4.58 31.43 -3.29
C ASN A 275 -3.93 30.13 -2.80
N LEU A 276 -3.91 29.06 -3.59
CA LEU A 276 -3.25 27.81 -3.23
C LEU A 276 -1.73 27.96 -3.06
N ALA A 277 -1.10 28.94 -3.72
CA ALA A 277 0.32 29.23 -3.53
C ALA A 277 0.64 29.75 -2.11
N LEU A 278 -0.38 30.29 -1.41
CA LEU A 278 -0.28 30.85 -0.06
C LEU A 278 -0.97 29.99 1.00
N ALA A 279 -1.81 29.03 0.60
CA ALA A 279 -2.45 28.10 1.51
C ALA A 279 -1.42 27.14 2.14
N LYS A 280 -1.70 26.71 3.37
CA LYS A 280 -0.83 25.77 4.10
C LYS A 280 -1.22 24.33 3.78
N ASN A 281 -0.22 23.50 3.53
CA ASN A 281 -0.38 22.07 3.32
C ASN A 281 -0.56 21.31 4.65
N TYR A 282 -0.56 19.98 4.63
CA TYR A 282 -0.75 19.18 5.86
C TYR A 282 0.39 19.32 6.88
N TYR A 283 1.56 19.79 6.43
CA TYR A 283 2.73 20.08 7.26
C TYR A 283 2.77 21.53 7.76
N GLY A 284 1.79 22.36 7.43
CA GLY A 284 1.72 23.76 7.84
C GLY A 284 2.58 24.72 7.01
N PHE A 285 3.17 24.25 5.91
CA PHE A 285 3.98 25.05 4.99
C PHE A 285 3.19 25.48 3.77
N THR A 286 3.50 26.66 3.24
CA THR A 286 2.98 27.07 1.92
C THR A 286 3.82 26.45 0.80
N PRO A 287 3.25 26.25 -0.40
CA PRO A 287 4.05 25.78 -1.54
C PRO A 287 5.27 26.66 -1.83
N LEU A 288 5.16 27.98 -1.65
CA LEU A 288 6.28 28.90 -1.80
C LEU A 288 7.39 28.65 -0.77
N GLN A 289 7.03 28.40 0.50
CA GLN A 289 8.01 28.01 1.52
C GLN A 289 8.69 26.69 1.14
N MET A 290 7.93 25.71 0.65
CA MET A 290 8.49 24.46 0.15
C MET A 290 9.48 24.67 -1.00
N CYS A 291 9.20 25.56 -1.95
CA CYS A 291 10.16 25.90 -3.02
C CYS A 291 11.48 26.45 -2.48
N THR A 292 11.44 27.30 -1.45
CA THR A 292 12.66 27.88 -0.87
C THR A 292 13.55 26.86 -0.14
N SER A 293 12.99 25.71 0.26
CA SER A 293 13.75 24.58 0.80
C SER A 293 14.47 23.78 -0.30
N MET A 294 14.10 24.00 -1.56
CA MET A 294 14.62 23.31 -2.75
C MET A 294 15.64 24.16 -3.53
N ARG A 295 16.41 25.04 -2.86
CA ARG A 295 17.30 26.04 -3.51
C ARG A 295 18.26 25.48 -4.55
N SER A 296 18.64 24.20 -4.46
CA SER A 296 19.47 23.51 -5.46
C SER A 296 18.76 23.25 -6.79
N ARG A 297 17.47 23.58 -6.92
CA ARG A 297 16.60 23.25 -8.06
C ARG A 297 16.08 24.47 -8.83
N PHE A 298 16.39 25.69 -8.36
CA PHE A 298 16.07 26.93 -9.07
C PHE A 298 17.37 27.66 -9.42
N LEU A 299 17.50 28.15 -10.66
CA LEU A 299 18.68 28.88 -11.14
C LEU A 299 19.04 30.08 -10.24
N SER A 300 18.05 30.73 -9.61
CA SER A 300 18.25 31.84 -8.67
C SER A 300 18.87 31.42 -7.33
N GLY A 301 18.80 30.13 -6.98
CA GLY A 301 19.38 29.57 -5.75
C GLY A 301 20.71 28.84 -5.97
N MET A 302 21.13 28.64 -7.22
CA MET A 302 22.45 28.13 -7.55
C MET A 302 23.37 29.33 -7.84
N HIS A 303 24.41 29.51 -7.04
CA HIS A 303 25.51 30.41 -7.41
C HIS A 303 26.34 29.80 -8.56
N LEU A 304 25.74 29.74 -9.75
CA LEU A 304 26.41 29.30 -10.98
C LEU A 304 27.36 30.41 -11.42
N LYS A 305 28.60 30.04 -11.75
CA LYS A 305 29.56 30.98 -12.35
C LYS A 305 29.08 31.34 -13.76
N TYR A 306 29.33 32.57 -14.20
CA TYR A 306 28.84 33.20 -15.45
C TYR A 306 28.79 32.28 -16.70
N ARG A 307 29.72 31.33 -16.83
CA ARG A 307 29.80 30.40 -17.97
C ARG A 307 28.82 29.21 -17.92
N GLN A 308 28.24 28.88 -16.77
CA GLN A 308 27.26 27.79 -16.64
C GLN A 308 25.82 28.22 -16.95
N GLN A 309 25.56 29.53 -17.02
CA GLN A 309 24.25 30.08 -17.41
C GLN A 309 23.95 29.85 -18.90
N TRP A 310 24.98 29.77 -19.74
CA TRP A 310 24.86 29.61 -21.20
C TRP A 310 24.31 28.26 -21.66
N ILE A 311 24.23 27.26 -20.78
CA ILE A 311 23.69 25.93 -21.10
C ILE A 311 22.15 25.93 -21.08
N TYR A 312 21.53 26.95 -20.49
CA TYR A 312 20.08 27.05 -20.30
C TYR A 312 19.40 28.14 -21.15
N ASP A 313 20.18 28.93 -21.90
CA ASP A 313 19.66 29.85 -22.92
C ASP A 313 19.57 29.12 -24.27
N CYS A 314 18.55 28.28 -24.43
CA CYS A 314 18.07 27.73 -25.71
C CYS A 314 16.54 27.67 -25.70
#